data_AF-A0A973CC12-F1
#
_entry.id   AF-A0A973CC12-F1
#
_cell.length_a   1.000
_cell.length_b   1.000
_cell.length_c   1.000
_cell.angle_alpha   90.00
_cell.angle_beta   90.00
_cell.angle_gamma   90.00
#
_symmetry.space_group_name_H-M   'P 1'
#
loop_
_entity.id
_entity.type
_entity.pdbx_description
1 polymer ?
#
loop_
_entity_poly.entity_id
_entity_poly.type
_entity_poly.pdbx_seq_one_letter_code
_entity_poly.pdbx_strand_id
1 'polypeptide(L)'
;KGEFIRLLATRTITKFFAQESKVEPLKFQLLGLSDVKIGYRVRHGRENKPRFWRLDILAQFLKEHSVTAWEVQFAQDKAITSIKAIYLTFVLVVIGQSIALLLVLVNESS
;
A
#
# COMPACT_ATOMS: atom_id res chain seq x y z
N LYS A 1 -5.17 22.27 -8.00
CA LYS A 1 -3.69 22.14 -7.97
C LYS A 1 -3.03 23.11 -6.98
N GLY A 2 -3.53 24.34 -6.82
CA GLY A 2 -2.85 25.38 -6.01
C GLY A 2 -2.62 25.03 -4.54
N GLU A 3 -3.57 24.40 -3.85
CA GLU A 3 -3.45 24.15 -2.40
C GLU A 3 -2.40 23.08 -2.06
N PHE A 4 -2.34 21.99 -2.82
CA PHE A 4 -1.27 20.98 -2.64
C PHE A 4 0.12 21.52 -3.00
N ILE A 5 0.24 22.35 -4.04
CA ILE A 5 1.50 23.02 -4.39
C ILE A 5 1.92 23.99 -3.28
N ARG A 6 0.96 24.69 -2.66
CA ARG A 6 1.24 25.53 -1.50
C ARG A 6 1.78 24.71 -0.33
N LEU A 7 1.18 23.55 -0.05
CA LEU A 7 1.64 22.64 1.02
C LEU A 7 3.02 22.02 0.76
N LEU A 8 3.35 21.75 -0.50
CA LEU A 8 4.70 21.37 -0.92
C LEU A 8 5.70 22.49 -0.65
N ALA A 9 5.35 23.73 -1.03
CA ALA A 9 6.21 24.89 -0.83
C ALA A 9 6.44 25.23 0.65
N THR A 10 5.43 25.05 1.51
CA THR A 10 5.54 25.30 2.96
C THR A 10 6.26 24.19 3.73
N ARG A 11 6.71 23.12 3.05
CA ARG A 11 7.34 21.92 3.66
C ARG A 11 6.51 21.30 4.79
N THR A 12 5.19 21.53 4.77
CA THR A 12 4.26 20.99 5.78
C THR A 12 4.09 19.49 5.62
N ILE A 13 4.30 18.99 4.40
CA ILE A 13 4.30 17.56 4.09
C ILE A 13 5.74 17.06 4.19
N THR A 14 5.95 16.10 5.09
CA THR A 14 7.27 15.51 5.37
C THR A 14 7.48 14.17 4.67
N LYS A 15 6.39 13.46 4.32
CA LYS A 15 6.44 12.19 3.59
C LYS A 15 5.48 12.16 2.41
N PHE A 16 5.91 11.53 1.34
CA PHE A 16 5.14 11.42 0.10
C PHE A 16 4.96 9.96 -0.29
N PHE A 17 3.73 9.60 -0.66
CA PHE A 17 3.37 8.26 -1.08
C PHE A 17 2.62 8.34 -2.42
N ALA A 18 3.06 7.56 -3.40
CA ALA A 18 2.30 7.28 -4.60
C ALA A 18 1.52 5.98 -4.38
N GLN A 19 0.21 6.08 -4.19
CA GLN A 19 -0.64 4.92 -3.94
C GLN A 19 -1.40 4.53 -5.20
N GLU A 20 -1.26 3.28 -5.63
CA GLU A 20 -1.98 2.75 -6.79
C GLU A 20 -3.49 2.67 -6.52
N SER A 21 -4.27 2.90 -7.58
CA SER A 21 -5.71 2.70 -7.57
C SER A 21 -6.03 1.21 -7.44
N LYS A 22 -7.02 0.90 -6.60
CA LYS A 22 -7.54 -0.47 -6.46
C LYS A 22 -8.38 -0.91 -7.67
N VAL A 23 -8.79 0.03 -8.52
CA VAL A 23 -9.69 -0.20 -9.66
C VAL A 23 -8.93 -0.12 -10.98
N GLU A 24 -7.93 0.76 -11.06
CA GLU A 24 -7.22 1.05 -12.29
C GLU A 24 -5.72 0.77 -12.10
N PRO A 25 -5.19 -0.37 -12.59
CA PRO A 25 -3.79 -0.70 -12.42
C PRO A 25 -2.90 0.35 -13.11
N LEU A 26 -1.70 0.55 -12.56
CA LEU A 26 -0.69 1.51 -13.00
C LEU A 26 -1.12 2.99 -12.91
N LYS A 27 -2.23 3.28 -12.23
CA LYS A 27 -2.68 4.64 -11.93
C LYS A 27 -2.50 4.94 -10.45
N PHE A 28 -1.72 5.96 -10.14
CA PHE A 28 -1.32 6.32 -8.79
C PHE A 28 -1.91 7.67 -8.38
N GLN A 29 -2.40 7.76 -7.15
CA GLN A 29 -2.73 9.02 -6.50
C GLN A 29 -1.56 9.45 -5.62
N LEU A 30 -1.30 10.76 -5.55
CA LEU A 30 -0.30 11.32 -4.66
C LEU A 30 -0.91 11.63 -3.29
N LEU A 31 -0.28 11.11 -2.25
CA LEU A 31 -0.59 11.38 -0.85
C LEU A 31 0.61 12.04 -0.19
N GLY A 32 0.34 13.10 0.57
CA GLY A 32 1.29 13.73 1.46
C GLY A 32 0.91 13.47 2.91
N LEU A 33 1.87 13.15 3.76
CA LEU A 33 1.69 13.05 5.20
C LEU A 33 2.49 14.14 5.89
N SER A 34 1.86 14.85 6.85
CA SER A 34 2.57 15.70 7.79
C SER A 34 2.98 14.93 9.05
N ASP A 35 3.87 15.50 9.86
CA ASP A 35 4.29 14.91 11.13
C ASP A 35 3.13 14.75 12.12
N VAL A 36 2.07 15.55 11.96
CA VAL A 36 0.83 15.48 12.78
C VAL A 36 -0.14 14.41 12.24
N LYS A 37 0.32 13.53 11.34
CA LYS A 37 -0.47 12.45 10.70
C LYS A 37 -1.67 12.96 9.88
N ILE A 38 -1.64 14.20 9.42
CA ILE A 38 -2.66 14.71 8.50
C ILE A 38 -2.31 14.26 7.08
N GLY A 39 -3.23 13.52 6.47
CA GLY A 39 -3.11 13.02 5.10
C GLY A 39 -3.70 13.99 4.09
N TYR A 40 -2.87 14.50 3.20
CA TYR A 40 -3.26 15.36 2.08
C TYR A 40 -3.34 14.54 0.79
N ARG A 41 -4.40 14.74 0.01
CA ARG A 41 -4.59 14.06 -1.28
C ARG A 41 -4.78 15.08 -2.39
N VAL A 42 -4.13 14.86 -3.53
CA VAL A 42 -4.41 15.71 -4.70
C VAL A 42 -5.76 15.35 -5.28
N ARG A 43 -6.66 16.33 -5.35
CA ARG A 43 -7.99 16.21 -5.96
C ARG A 43 -8.09 16.99 -7.26
N HIS A 44 -9.02 16.58 -8.13
CA HIS A 44 -9.39 17.40 -9.29
C HIS A 44 -10.02 18.72 -8.81
N GLY A 45 -9.75 19.81 -9.53
CA GLY A 45 -10.22 21.14 -9.11
C GLY A 45 -11.73 21.37 -9.25
N ARG A 46 -12.40 20.59 -10.11
CA ARG A 46 -13.85 20.70 -10.39
C ARG A 46 -14.66 19.50 -9.92
N GLU A 47 -13.99 18.39 -9.61
CA GLU A 47 -14.63 17.15 -9.15
C GLU A 47 -13.97 16.72 -7.85
N ASN A 48 -14.78 16.35 -6.85
CA ASN A 48 -14.29 15.91 -5.55
C ASN A 48 -13.62 14.52 -5.57
N LYS A 49 -13.04 14.13 -6.70
CA LYS A 49 -12.40 12.85 -6.94
C LYS A 49 -10.87 12.96 -6.78
N PRO A 50 -10.22 11.89 -6.29
CA PRO A 50 -8.77 11.78 -6.35
C PRO A 50 -8.27 11.99 -7.77
N ARG A 51 -7.14 12.69 -7.91
CA ARG A 51 -6.43 12.73 -9.18
C ARG A 51 -5.47 11.55 -9.24
N PHE A 52 -5.57 10.80 -10.32
CA PHE A 52 -4.66 9.72 -10.64
C PHE A 52 -3.71 10.12 -11.77
N TRP A 53 -2.50 9.61 -11.71
CA TRP A 53 -1.44 9.81 -12.69
C TRP A 53 -0.71 8.50 -12.95
N ARG A 54 -0.03 8.42 -14.09
CA ARG A 54 0.98 7.39 -14.30
C ARG A 54 2.23 7.73 -13.48
N LEU A 55 2.97 6.71 -13.05
CA LEU A 55 4.06 6.85 -12.08
C LEU A 55 5.19 7.78 -12.55
N ASP A 56 5.52 7.73 -13.84
CA ASP A 56 6.50 8.60 -14.49
C ASP A 56 6.11 10.09 -14.43
N ILE A 57 4.84 10.41 -14.71
CA ILE A 57 4.31 11.78 -14.64
C ILE A 57 4.33 12.28 -13.20
N LEU A 58 4.01 11.40 -12.24
CA LEU A 58 4.02 11.73 -10.82
C LEU A 58 5.46 11.95 -10.33
N ALA A 59 6.41 11.11 -10.75
CA ALA A 59 7.83 11.26 -10.43
C ALA A 59 8.40 12.58 -10.99
N GLN A 60 8.05 12.93 -12.24
CA GLN A 60 8.43 14.22 -12.82
C GLN A 60 7.84 15.39 -12.03
N PHE A 61 6.56 15.34 -11.68
CA PHE A 61 5.90 16.36 -10.87
C PHE A 61 6.57 16.55 -9.51
N LEU A 62 6.91 15.46 -8.82
CA LEU A 62 7.64 15.53 -7.54
C LEU A 62 9.04 16.13 -7.70
N LYS A 63 9.75 15.76 -8.78
CA LYS A 63 11.07 16.30 -9.09
C LYS A 63 11.04 17.81 -9.37
N GLU A 64 10.04 18.28 -10.11
CA GLU A 64 9.80 19.72 -10.37
C GLU A 64 9.55 20.52 -9.08
N HIS A 65 9.09 19.85 -8.02
CA HIS A 65 8.81 20.44 -6.71
C HIS A 65 9.88 20.08 -5.65
N SER A 66 11.08 19.69 -6.07
CA SER A 66 12.23 19.40 -5.20
C SER A 66 12.00 18.26 -4.19
N VAL A 67 11.06 17.36 -4.46
CA VAL A 67 10.84 16.15 -3.66
C VAL A 67 11.72 15.04 -4.22
N THR A 68 12.74 14.64 -3.46
CA THR A 68 13.73 13.63 -3.86
C THR A 68 13.44 12.25 -3.27
N ALA A 69 12.71 12.18 -2.16
CA ALA A 69 12.36 10.93 -1.48
C ALA A 69 10.84 10.78 -1.37
N TRP A 70 10.35 9.65 -1.87
CA TRP A 70 8.93 9.28 -1.86
C TRP A 70 8.80 7.77 -2.01
N GLU A 71 7.70 7.22 -1.50
CA GLU A 71 7.44 5.78 -1.51
C GLU A 71 6.35 5.42 -2.51
N VAL A 72 6.46 4.23 -3.11
CA VAL A 72 5.45 3.68 -4.03
C VAL A 72 4.71 2.55 -3.35
N GLN A 73 3.39 2.65 -3.30
CA GLN A 73 2.51 1.61 -2.76
C GLN A 73 1.67 1.04 -3.90
N PHE A 74 2.03 -0.15 -4.35
CA PHE A 74 1.22 -0.92 -5.28
C PHE A 74 -0.02 -1.46 -4.58
N ALA A 75 -1.12 -1.53 -5.33
CA ALA A 75 -2.33 -2.15 -4.85
C ALA A 75 -2.04 -3.65 -4.71
N GLN A 76 -2.15 -4.18 -3.49
CA GLN A 76 -2.05 -5.62 -3.29
C GLN A 76 -3.16 -6.29 -4.09
N ASP A 77 -2.78 -7.18 -5.01
CA ASP A 77 -3.73 -8.02 -5.69
C ASP A 77 -4.41 -8.92 -4.65
N LYS A 78 -5.74 -8.76 -4.53
CA LYS A 78 -6.54 -9.55 -3.61
C LYS A 78 -6.39 -11.05 -3.89
N ALA A 79 -6.17 -11.44 -5.15
CA ALA A 79 -5.97 -12.84 -5.51
C ALA A 79 -4.72 -13.42 -4.85
N ILE A 80 -3.61 -12.70 -4.88
CA ILE A 80 -2.34 -13.14 -4.27
C ILE A 80 -2.48 -13.24 -2.74
N THR A 81 -3.16 -12.28 -2.11
CA THR A 81 -3.42 -12.31 -0.67
C THR A 81 -4.31 -13.50 -0.28
N SER A 82 -5.34 -13.79 -1.08
CA SER A 82 -6.19 -14.97 -0.88
C SER A 82 -5.43 -16.28 -1.07
N ILE A 83 -4.58 -16.40 -2.10
CA ILE A 83 -3.75 -17.59 -2.33
C ILE A 83 -2.78 -17.82 -1.18
N LYS A 84 -2.11 -16.76 -0.69
CA LYS A 84 -1.22 -16.84 0.48
C LYS A 84 -1.97 -17.29 1.73
N ALA A 85 -3.19 -16.79 1.95
CA ALA A 85 -4.02 -17.21 3.08
C ALA A 85 -4.40 -18.70 2.98
N ILE A 86 -4.85 -19.15 1.81
CA ILE A 86 -5.19 -20.57 1.57
C ILE A 86 -3.97 -21.47 1.81
N TYR A 87 -2.81 -21.10 1.26
CA TYR A 87 -1.58 -21.87 1.45
C TYR A 87 -1.18 -21.96 2.93
N LEU A 88 -1.25 -20.83 3.66
CA LEU A 88 -0.94 -20.80 5.09
C LEU A 88 -1.90 -21.69 5.90
N THR A 89 -3.20 -21.65 5.59
CA THR A 89 -4.19 -22.53 6.23
C THR A 89 -3.88 -23.99 5.95
N PHE A 90 -3.57 -24.35 4.70
CA PHE A 90 -3.24 -25.73 4.34
C PHE A 90 -2.00 -26.25 5.09
N VAL A 91 -0.93 -25.45 5.15
CA VAL A 91 0.29 -25.79 5.89
C VAL A 91 0.01 -26.02 7.37
N LEU A 92 -0.79 -25.15 8.00
CA LEU A 92 -1.16 -25.29 9.41
C LEU A 92 -1.98 -26.56 9.67
N VAL A 93 -2.90 -26.92 8.77
CA VAL A 93 -3.69 -28.15 8.89
C VAL A 93 -2.81 -29.38 8.78
N VAL A 94 -1.91 -29.44 7.80
CA VAL A 94 -1.01 -30.59 7.60
C VAL A 94 -0.08 -30.78 8.79
N ILE A 95 0.55 -29.70 9.26
CA ILE A 95 1.42 -29.74 10.44
C ILE A 95 0.63 -30.17 11.67
N GLY A 96 -0.57 -29.63 11.88
CA GLY A 96 -1.44 -29.99 13.00
C GLY A 96 -1.81 -31.48 12.99
N GLN A 97 -2.14 -32.04 11.82
CA GLN A 97 -2.44 -33.47 11.68
C GLN A 97 -1.21 -34.34 11.97
N SER A 98 -0.03 -33.96 11.48
CA SER A 98 1.22 -34.69 11.76
C SER A 98 1.58 -34.69 13.24
N ILE A 99 1.42 -33.56 13.93
CA ILE A 99 1.66 -33.44 15.38
C ILE A 99 0.65 -34.29 16.16
N ALA A 100 -0.63 -34.23 15.80
CA ALA A 100 -1.66 -35.04 16.45
C ALA A 100 -1.38 -36.55 16.31
N LEU A 101 -0.96 -37.00 15.12
CA LEU A 101 -0.59 -38.39 14.89
C LEU A 101 0.62 -38.81 15.73
N LEU A 102 1.64 -37.95 15.82
CA LEU A 102 2.83 -38.20 16.63
C LEU A 102 2.46 -38.34 18.12
N LEU A 103 1.57 -37.48 18.64
CA LEU A 103 1.13 -37.55 20.03
C LEU A 103 0.37 -38.85 20.35
N VAL A 104 -0.47 -39.33 19.42
CA VAL A 104 -1.18 -40.61 19.59
C VAL A 104 -0.19 -41.77 19.65
N LEU A 105 0.78 -41.83 18.73
CA LEU A 105 1.79 -42.88 18.69
C LEU A 105 2.66 -42.91 19.97
N VAL A 106 3.02 -41.75 20.51
CA VAL A 106 3.77 -41.67 21.78
C VAL A 106 2.93 -42.21 22.94
N ASN A 107 1.63 -41.89 22.98
CA ASN A 107 0.75 -42.28 24.09
C ASN A 107 0.40 -43.77 24.09
N GLU A 108 0.38 -44.43 22.93
CA GLU A 108 0.19 -45.90 22.82
C GLU A 108 1.45 -46.70 23.14
N SER A 109 2.62 -46.05 23.20
CA SER A 109 3.92 -46.69 23.51
C SER A 109 4.32 -46.65 24.99
N SER A 110 3.49 -46.05 25.85
CA SER A 110 3.66 -45.97 27.31
C SER A 110 2.69 -46.88 28.05
#